data_AF-A0A7T2YZ62-F1
#
_entry.id   AF-A0A7T2YZ62-F1
#
_cell.length_a   1.000
_cell.length_b   1.000
_cell.length_c   1.000
_cell.angle_alpha   90.00
_cell.angle_beta   90.00
_cell.angle_gamma   90.00
#
_symmetry.space_group_name_H-M   'P 1'
#
loop_
_entity.id
_entity.type
_entity.pdbx_description
1 polymer ?
#
loop_
_entity_poly.entity_id
_entity_poly.type
_entity_poly.pdbx_seq_one_letter_code
_entity_poly.pdbx_strand_id
1 'polypeptide(L)'
;MAPLAHVPGAFAALWTPEVAPTTAAVLSTAGYGFAALPRSLTHFTTKAGAAGIAGTGVINSSKFGLNGLFGPGVYMARLGRPLNLMIKEPAKIPIYLPTPAGTVRILPYVVYVRWGFSGVKAP
;
A
#
# COMPACT_ATOMS: atom_id res chain seq x y z
N MET A 1 13.20 23.60 9.28
CA MET A 1 13.63 22.39 8.54
C MET A 1 12.41 21.50 8.33
N ALA A 2 12.06 21.20 7.09
CA ALA A 2 10.89 20.36 6.78
C ALA A 2 11.16 18.90 7.19
N PRO A 3 10.21 18.20 7.84
CA PRO A 3 10.43 16.82 8.24
C PRO A 3 10.52 15.95 6.99
N LEU A 4 11.64 15.25 6.84
CA LEU A 4 11.88 14.29 5.76
C LEU A 4 10.71 13.30 5.72
N ALA A 5 10.05 13.22 4.57
CA ALA A 5 9.00 12.24 4.33
C ALA A 5 9.55 10.85 4.68
N HIS A 6 8.68 10.00 5.23
CA HIS A 6 8.98 8.72 5.88
C HIS A 6 9.72 7.72 4.96
N VAL A 7 11.02 7.94 4.71
CA VAL A 7 11.91 7.07 3.93
C VAL A 7 12.71 6.21 4.92
N PRO A 8 12.70 4.86 4.82
CA PRO A 8 13.41 4.01 5.77
C PRO A 8 14.94 4.18 5.67
N GLY A 9 15.59 4.42 6.81
CA GLY A 9 17.04 4.23 7.01
C GLY A 9 17.94 4.94 6.00
N ALA A 10 18.96 4.25 5.48
CA ALA A 10 20.06 4.79 4.68
C ALA A 10 19.65 5.69 3.49
N PHE A 11 18.45 5.55 2.95
CA PHE A 11 17.93 6.43 1.90
C PHE A 11 17.55 7.83 2.40
N ALA A 12 17.20 8.00 3.68
CA ALA A 12 16.94 9.31 4.28
C ALA A 12 18.22 10.16 4.41
N ALA A 13 19.38 9.53 4.59
CA ALA A 13 20.67 10.22 4.66
C ALA A 13 21.14 10.78 3.31
N LEU A 14 20.64 10.22 2.20
CA LEU A 14 20.91 10.67 0.83
C LEU A 14 19.84 11.64 0.31
N TRP A 15 18.75 11.87 1.05
CA TRP A 15 17.67 12.75 0.63
C TRP A 15 17.94 14.21 1.02
N THR A 16 19.06 14.75 0.54
CA THR A 16 19.42 16.15 0.74
C THR A 16 18.65 17.05 -0.24
N PRO A 17 18.56 18.38 0.01
CA PRO A 17 17.94 19.32 -0.92
C PRO A 17 18.52 19.30 -2.34
N GLU A 18 19.74 18.81 -2.53
CA GLU A 18 20.44 18.71 -3.82
C GLU A 18 20.15 17.38 -4.54
N VAL A 19 19.97 16.29 -3.78
CA VAL A 19 19.74 14.95 -4.34
C VAL A 19 18.27 14.68 -4.61
N ALA A 20 17.37 15.21 -3.76
CA ALA A 20 15.94 14.99 -3.87
C ALA A 20 15.33 15.51 -5.20
N PRO A 21 15.65 16.72 -5.69
CA PRO A 21 15.12 17.22 -6.97
C PRO A 21 15.60 16.39 -8.16
N THR A 22 16.90 16.05 -8.20
CA THR A 22 17.48 15.23 -9.27
C THR A 22 16.89 13.82 -9.26
N THR A 23 16.75 13.20 -8.10
CA THR A 23 16.10 11.88 -7.95
C THR A 23 14.64 11.93 -8.40
N ALA A 24 13.91 12.97 -8.01
CA ALA A 24 12.52 13.16 -8.44
C ALA A 24 12.40 13.36 -9.95
N ALA A 25 13.31 14.13 -10.56
CA ALA A 25 13.36 14.34 -12.01
C ALA A 25 13.68 13.05 -12.77
N VAL A 26 14.72 12.30 -12.36
CA VAL A 26 15.08 11.01 -12.97
C VAL A 26 13.90 10.04 -12.91
N LEU A 27 13.30 9.87 -11.73
CA LEU A 27 12.15 8.98 -11.57
C LEU A 27 10.94 9.46 -12.40
N SER A 28 10.70 10.77 -12.48
CA SER A 28 9.64 11.32 -13.33
C SER A 28 9.89 11.07 -14.83
N THR A 29 11.13 11.22 -15.32
CA THR A 29 11.48 10.90 -16.72
C THR A 29 11.34 9.42 -17.04
N ALA A 30 11.53 8.56 -16.03
CA ALA A 30 11.29 7.12 -16.12
C ALA A 30 9.80 6.76 -15.91
N GLY A 31 8.89 7.75 -15.82
CA GLY A 31 7.45 7.55 -15.70
C GLY A 31 6.94 7.31 -14.27
N TYR A 32 7.78 7.45 -13.24
CA TYR A 32 7.39 7.30 -11.85
C TYR A 32 6.87 8.62 -11.26
N GLY A 33 5.68 8.58 -10.64
CA GLY A 33 5.09 9.74 -9.97
C GLY A 33 5.10 9.63 -8.44
N PHE A 34 5.52 10.70 -7.76
CA PHE A 34 5.46 10.80 -6.31
C PHE A 34 4.18 11.52 -5.87
N ALA A 35 3.42 10.92 -4.97
CA ALA A 35 2.54 11.68 -4.11
C ALA A 35 2.42 10.94 -2.79
N ALA A 36 2.17 11.71 -1.74
CA ALA A 36 2.17 11.23 -0.38
C ALA A 36 1.25 10.00 -0.23
N LEU A 37 1.77 8.96 0.40
CA LEU A 37 0.94 7.86 0.85
C LEU A 37 0.03 8.37 1.98
N PRO A 38 -1.27 8.01 1.96
CA PRO A 38 -2.14 8.25 3.10
C PRO A 38 -1.54 7.65 4.38
N ARG A 39 -1.78 8.26 5.56
CA ARG A 39 -1.32 7.70 6.85
C ARG A 39 -2.05 6.40 7.22
N SER A 40 -3.27 6.25 6.72
CA SER A 40 -4.10 5.07 6.89
C SER A 40 -4.68 4.64 5.54
N LEU A 41 -4.85 3.34 5.40
CA LEU A 41 -5.48 2.71 4.24
C LEU A 41 -6.50 1.68 4.73
N THR A 42 -7.26 1.14 3.80
CA THR A 42 -8.27 0.12 4.07
C THR A 42 -7.96 -1.13 3.27
N HIS A 43 -7.86 -2.27 3.95
CA HIS A 43 -7.90 -3.58 3.32
C HIS A 43 -9.37 -4.02 3.22
N PHE A 44 -9.85 -4.23 2.01
CA PHE A 44 -11.22 -4.70 1.77
C PHE A 44 -11.23 -6.22 1.64
N THR A 45 -12.10 -6.88 2.40
CA THR A 45 -12.17 -8.34 2.47
C THR A 45 -13.60 -8.85 2.59
N THR A 46 -13.79 -10.16 2.53
CA THR A 46 -15.09 -10.81 2.72
C THR A 46 -15.38 -10.99 4.21
N LYS A 47 -16.62 -11.34 4.59
CA LYS A 47 -16.97 -11.67 5.98
C LYS A 47 -16.10 -12.80 6.55
N ALA A 48 -15.85 -13.84 5.76
CA ALA A 48 -14.95 -14.93 6.14
C ALA A 48 -13.50 -14.47 6.29
N GLY A 49 -13.02 -13.61 5.39
CA GLY A 49 -11.69 -13.02 5.49
C GLY A 49 -11.52 -12.15 6.74
N ALA A 50 -12.52 -11.32 7.07
CA ALA A 50 -12.52 -10.52 8.28
C ALA A 50 -12.49 -11.38 9.56
N ALA A 51 -13.27 -12.47 9.59
CA ALA A 51 -13.24 -13.43 10.70
C ALA A 51 -11.86 -14.10 10.84
N GLY A 52 -11.25 -14.52 9.73
CA GLY A 52 -9.89 -15.07 9.73
C GLY A 52 -8.82 -14.08 10.21
N ILE A 53 -8.96 -12.80 9.84
CA ILE A 53 -8.07 -11.74 10.30
C ILE A 53 -8.28 -11.46 11.79
N ALA A 54 -9.52 -11.43 12.27
CA ALA A 54 -9.82 -11.28 13.70
C ALA A 54 -9.23 -12.42 14.55
N GLY A 55 -9.25 -13.66 14.03
CA GLY A 55 -8.69 -14.81 14.73
C GLY A 55 -7.16 -14.87 14.72
N THR A 56 -6.50 -14.31 13.70
CA THR A 56 -5.03 -14.40 13.52
C THR A 56 -4.29 -13.11 13.82
N GLY A 57 -4.98 -11.96 13.83
CA GLY A 57 -4.38 -10.64 13.89
C GLY A 57 -3.56 -10.26 12.65
N VAL A 58 -3.68 -10.98 11.53
CA VAL A 58 -2.82 -10.81 10.35
C VAL A 58 -3.63 -10.78 9.06
N ILE A 59 -3.37 -9.77 8.22
CA ILE A 59 -3.79 -9.72 6.83
C ILE A 59 -2.72 -10.43 6.00
N ASN A 60 -3.04 -11.64 5.54
CA ASN A 60 -2.10 -12.43 4.75
C ASN A 60 -1.90 -11.86 3.35
N SER A 61 -0.68 -11.98 2.82
CA SER A 61 -0.38 -11.58 1.44
C SER A 61 -1.17 -12.44 0.45
N SER A 62 -1.72 -11.80 -0.59
CA SER A 62 -2.26 -12.53 -1.73
C SER A 62 -1.17 -13.34 -2.42
N LYS A 63 -1.49 -14.56 -2.87
CA LYS A 63 -0.61 -15.35 -3.74
C LYS A 63 -0.67 -14.84 -5.19
N PHE A 64 0.42 -15.03 -5.94
CA PHE A 64 0.49 -14.74 -7.37
C PHE A 64 -0.65 -15.45 -8.12
N GLY A 65 -1.29 -14.77 -9.08
CA GLY A 65 -2.37 -15.32 -9.91
C GLY A 65 -3.74 -15.52 -9.25
N LEU A 66 -3.84 -15.64 -7.91
CA LEU A 66 -5.13 -15.92 -7.24
C LEU A 66 -5.83 -14.67 -6.70
N ASN A 67 -5.07 -13.69 -6.19
CA ASN A 67 -5.62 -12.47 -5.59
C ASN A 67 -4.69 -11.24 -5.73
N GLY A 68 -3.49 -11.40 -6.30
CA GLY A 68 -2.50 -10.34 -6.44
C GLY A 68 -2.36 -9.87 -7.89
N LEU A 69 -3.18 -8.88 -8.28
CA LEU A 69 -3.22 -8.30 -9.63
C LEU A 69 -1.85 -7.82 -10.12
N PHE A 70 -1.00 -7.39 -9.18
CA PHE A 70 0.34 -6.86 -9.43
C PHE A 70 1.40 -7.67 -8.66
N GLY A 71 1.15 -8.96 -8.46
CA GLY A 71 2.03 -9.87 -7.73
C GLY A 71 1.69 -10.05 -6.25
N PRO A 72 2.50 -10.82 -5.50
CA PRO A 72 2.21 -11.19 -4.12
C PRO A 72 2.37 -10.00 -3.16
N GLY A 73 1.37 -9.77 -2.32
CA GLY A 73 1.39 -8.67 -1.36
C GLY A 73 0.06 -8.47 -0.64
N VAL A 74 0.04 -7.52 0.28
CA VAL A 74 -1.19 -7.07 0.94
C VAL A 74 -1.70 -5.85 0.18
N TYR A 75 -2.93 -5.94 -0.33
CA TYR A 75 -3.57 -4.89 -1.12
C TYR A 75 -4.49 -4.04 -0.26
N MET A 76 -4.41 -2.73 -0.46
CA MET A 76 -5.15 -1.74 0.30
C MET A 76 -5.62 -0.62 -0.65
N ALA A 77 -6.62 0.13 -0.22
CA ALA A 77 -7.19 1.24 -0.96
C ALA A 77 -7.57 2.38 -0.02
N ARG A 78 -7.79 3.56 -0.60
CA ARG A 78 -8.41 4.70 0.11
C ARG A 78 -9.89 4.83 -0.25
N LEU A 79 -10.25 4.46 -1.47
CA LEU A 79 -11.64 4.41 -1.95
C LEU A 79 -12.09 2.95 -2.13
N GLY A 80 -13.29 2.65 -1.63
CA GLY A 80 -13.97 1.38 -1.87
C GLY A 80 -14.78 1.36 -3.18
N ARG A 81 -15.54 0.30 -3.41
CA ARG A 81 -16.58 0.29 -4.45
C ARG A 81 -17.66 1.35 -4.12
N PRO A 82 -18.31 1.98 -5.13
CA PRO A 82 -18.22 1.70 -6.57
C PRO A 82 -17.04 2.39 -7.27
N LEU A 83 -16.34 3.32 -6.62
CA LEU A 83 -15.26 4.11 -7.23
C LEU A 83 -13.99 3.29 -7.51
N ASN A 84 -13.81 2.18 -6.80
CA ASN A 84 -12.68 1.28 -6.95
C ASN A 84 -13.13 -0.11 -7.41
N LEU A 85 -13.16 -0.32 -8.72
CA LEU A 85 -13.57 -1.59 -9.33
C LEU A 85 -12.51 -2.69 -9.22
N MET A 86 -11.29 -2.37 -8.75
CA MET A 86 -10.23 -3.35 -8.50
C MET A 86 -10.50 -4.18 -7.24
N ILE A 87 -11.36 -3.69 -6.35
CA ILE A 87 -11.86 -4.47 -5.21
C ILE A 87 -12.91 -5.44 -5.73
N LYS A 88 -12.70 -6.73 -5.45
CA LYS A 88 -13.65 -7.79 -5.78
C LYS A 88 -15.02 -7.49 -5.16
N GLU A 89 -16.08 -7.68 -5.92
CA GLU A 89 -17.46 -7.41 -5.49
C GLU A 89 -17.83 -7.98 -4.09
N PRO A 90 -17.46 -9.23 -3.72
CA PRO A 90 -17.78 -9.77 -2.39
C PRO A 90 -16.92 -9.18 -1.26
N ALA A 91 -15.84 -8.46 -1.55
CA ALA A 91 -14.93 -7.90 -0.56
C ALA A 91 -15.45 -6.56 -0.01
N LYS A 92 -16.59 -6.61 0.70
CA LYS A 92 -17.31 -5.42 1.19
C LYS A 92 -16.94 -5.00 2.61
N ILE A 93 -16.17 -5.82 3.34
CA ILE A 93 -15.82 -5.54 4.73
C ILE A 93 -14.52 -4.72 4.77
N PRO A 94 -14.55 -3.47 5.26
CA PRO A 94 -13.35 -2.65 5.39
C PRO A 94 -12.59 -3.01 6.68
N ILE A 95 -11.27 -3.16 6.56
CA ILE A 95 -10.35 -3.23 7.70
C ILE A 95 -9.41 -2.05 7.58
N TYR A 96 -9.57 -1.07 8.46
CA TYR A 96 -8.72 0.13 8.51
C TYR A 96 -7.40 -0.19 9.19
N LEU A 97 -6.29 0.24 8.62
CA LEU A 97 -4.96 0.03 9.21
C LEU A 97 -4.05 1.23 8.95
N PRO A 98 -3.09 1.52 9.84
CA PRO A 98 -1.97 2.38 9.53
C PRO A 98 -1.26 1.86 8.27
N THR A 99 -0.84 2.77 7.40
CA THR A 99 -0.16 2.40 6.15
C THR A 99 1.15 1.67 6.48
N PRO A 100 1.29 0.38 6.11
CA PRO A 100 2.48 -0.39 6.46
C PRO A 100 3.74 0.19 5.80
N ALA A 101 4.88 0.07 6.49
CA ALA A 101 6.16 0.41 5.89
C ALA A 101 6.43 -0.46 4.63
N GLY A 102 7.01 0.14 3.60
CA GLY A 102 7.21 -0.52 2.30
C GLY A 102 5.95 -0.63 1.43
N THR A 103 4.85 0.05 1.81
CA THR A 103 3.70 0.21 0.91
C THR A 103 4.09 1.08 -0.28
N VAL A 104 3.68 0.64 -1.46
CA VAL A 104 3.82 1.37 -2.72
C VAL A 104 2.43 1.65 -3.29
N ARG A 105 2.31 2.79 -3.95
CA ARG A 105 1.11 3.18 -4.67
C ARG A 105 1.22 2.71 -6.12
N ILE A 106 0.22 1.98 -6.58
CA ILE A 106 0.09 1.56 -7.99
C ILE A 106 -0.84 2.54 -8.72
N LEU A 107 -2.07 2.68 -8.22
CA LEU A 107 -3.07 3.59 -8.77
C LEU A 107 -3.53 4.55 -7.66
N PRO A 108 -3.34 5.87 -7.80
CA PRO A 108 -3.72 6.83 -6.77
C PRO A 108 -5.14 6.63 -6.27
N TYR A 109 -5.30 6.63 -4.94
CA TYR A 109 -6.57 6.41 -4.21
C TYR A 109 -7.18 5.00 -4.31
N VAL A 110 -6.84 4.23 -5.34
CA VAL A 110 -7.52 3.00 -5.73
C VAL A 110 -6.70 1.76 -5.36
N VAL A 111 -5.39 1.74 -5.65
CA VAL A 111 -4.57 0.54 -5.42
C VAL A 111 -3.24 0.91 -4.77
N TYR A 112 -3.05 0.39 -3.57
CA TYR A 112 -1.81 0.40 -2.82
C TYR A 112 -1.45 -1.04 -2.46
N VAL A 113 -0.17 -1.36 -2.45
CA VAL A 113 0.30 -2.70 -2.14
C VAL A 113 1.53 -2.65 -1.24
N ARG A 114 1.57 -3.52 -0.25
CA ARG A 114 2.82 -3.88 0.43
C ARG A 114 3.24 -5.23 -0.13
N TRP A 115 4.20 -5.22 -1.06
CA TRP A 115 4.67 -6.44 -1.72
C TRP A 115 5.41 -7.37 -0.75
N GLY A 116 5.38 -8.66 -1.08
CA GLY A 116 6.05 -9.71 -0.35
C GLY A 116 5.10 -10.82 0.10
N PHE A 117 5.69 -11.89 0.61
CA PHE A 117 4.96 -13.10 1.05
C PHE A 117 4.60 -13.08 2.54
N SER A 118 5.05 -12.08 3.30
CA SER A 118 4.67 -11.91 4.69
C SER A 118 3.35 -11.15 4.80
N GLY A 119 2.55 -11.52 5.80
CA GLY A 119 1.35 -10.78 6.16
C GLY A 119 1.66 -9.42 6.81
N VAL A 120 0.63 -8.59 6.91
CA VAL A 120 0.64 -7.32 7.63
C VAL A 120 -0.18 -7.49 8.90
N LYS A 121 0.32 -7.01 10.03
CA LYS A 121 -0.42 -7.03 11.30
C LYS A 121 -1.69 -6.18 11.16
N ALA A 122 -2.83 -6.78 11.48
CA ALA A 122 -4.10 -6.09 11.61
C ALA A 122 -4.13 -5.31 12.94
N PRO A 123 -4.95 -4.24 13.05
CA PRO A 123 -5.09 -3.48 14.30
C PRO A 123 -5.50 -4.35 15.48
#